data_AF-A0A668RS62-F1
#
_entry.id   AF-A0A668RS62-F1
#
_cell.length_a   1.000
_cell.length_b   1.000
_cell.length_c   1.000
_cell.angle_alpha   90.00
_cell.angle_beta   90.00
_cell.angle_gamma   90.00
#
_symmetry.space_group_name_H-M   'P 1'
#
loop_
_entity.id
_entity.type
_entity.pdbx_description
1 polymer ?
#
loop_
_entity_poly.entity_id
_entity_poly.type
_entity_poly.pdbx_seq_one_letter_code
_entity_poly.pdbx_strand_id
1 'polypeptide(L)'
;MMKEPVEEPPIKEASSAAEELATVRTEFVSRVSTEILTQLLEALVTAHVFNDLEKRRILEGNPVTADRARCTIDIVINKGNKASRIMISHLCTKDPCLWSELCSSSDQQRLLKY
;
A
#
# COMPACT_ATOMS: atom_id res chain seq x y z
N MET A 1 -14.83 -21.13 -44.10
CA MET A 1 -14.95 -20.64 -42.72
C MET A 1 -13.61 -20.83 -42.02
N MET A 2 -12.91 -19.75 -41.73
CA MET A 2 -11.69 -19.80 -40.92
C MET A 2 -12.15 -19.70 -39.47
N LYS A 3 -11.86 -20.73 -38.68
CA LYS A 3 -11.97 -20.64 -37.21
C LYS A 3 -10.99 -19.55 -36.78
N GLU A 4 -11.52 -18.42 -36.33
CA GLU A 4 -10.72 -17.46 -35.57
C GLU A 4 -10.20 -18.15 -34.31
N PRO A 5 -8.91 -17.96 -33.97
CA PRO A 5 -8.35 -18.52 -32.76
C PRO A 5 -8.97 -17.78 -31.58
N VAL A 6 -9.47 -18.56 -30.62
CA VAL A 6 -9.89 -18.06 -29.32
C VAL A 6 -8.67 -17.41 -28.68
N GLU A 7 -8.63 -16.08 -28.69
CA GLU A 7 -7.77 -15.32 -27.78
C GLU A 7 -8.28 -15.62 -26.38
N GLU A 8 -7.64 -16.60 -25.75
CA GLU A 8 -7.76 -16.86 -24.33
C GLU A 8 -7.50 -15.55 -23.57
N PRO A 9 -8.30 -15.26 -22.53
CA PRO A 9 -8.21 -14.00 -21.80
C PRO A 9 -6.80 -13.84 -21.21
N PRO A 10 -6.28 -12.60 -21.06
CA PRO A 10 -5.00 -12.40 -20.41
C PRO A 10 -5.13 -12.84 -18.95
N ILE A 11 -4.64 -14.05 -18.66
CA ILE A 11 -4.35 -14.48 -17.30
C ILE A 11 -3.10 -13.70 -16.89
N LYS A 12 -3.30 -12.49 -16.36
CA LYS A 12 -2.25 -11.72 -15.69
C LYS A 12 -2.84 -11.12 -14.43
N GLU A 13 -2.31 -11.28 -13.24
CA GLU A 13 -1.25 -12.09 -12.63
C GLU A 13 -1.59 -11.93 -11.12
N ALA A 14 -1.03 -12.73 -10.21
CA ALA A 14 -1.26 -12.56 -8.78
C ALA A 14 -1.08 -11.07 -8.38
N SER A 15 -2.16 -10.43 -7.90
CA SER A 15 -2.17 -9.03 -7.46
C SER A 15 -0.89 -8.76 -6.67
N SER A 16 -0.02 -7.94 -7.22
CA SER A 16 1.27 -7.73 -6.60
C SER A 16 1.05 -6.88 -5.34
N ALA A 17 1.73 -7.16 -4.24
CA ALA A 17 1.51 -6.43 -2.98
C ALA A 17 1.67 -4.90 -3.15
N ALA A 18 2.47 -4.46 -4.12
CA ALA A 18 2.59 -3.06 -4.49
C ALA A 18 1.29 -2.51 -5.12
N GLU A 19 0.62 -3.28 -5.98
CA GLU A 19 -0.69 -2.92 -6.54
C GLU A 19 -1.77 -2.91 -5.46
N GLU A 20 -1.80 -3.87 -4.54
CA GLU A 20 -2.74 -3.87 -3.41
C GLU A 20 -2.58 -2.64 -2.54
N LEU A 21 -1.34 -2.25 -2.21
CA LEU A 21 -1.09 -1.00 -1.51
C LEU A 21 -1.51 0.21 -2.33
N ALA A 22 -1.33 0.18 -3.65
CA ALA A 22 -1.74 1.28 -4.52
C ALA A 22 -3.26 1.45 -4.54
N THR A 23 -4.05 0.36 -4.48
CA THR A 23 -5.51 0.44 -4.44
C THR A 23 -6.01 1.00 -3.11
N VAL A 24 -5.48 0.52 -1.99
CA VAL A 24 -5.88 1.02 -0.66
C VAL A 24 -5.25 2.36 -0.29
N ARG A 25 -4.36 2.91 -1.14
CA ARG A 25 -3.57 4.11 -0.85
C ARG A 25 -4.39 5.29 -0.35
N THR A 26 -5.47 5.59 -1.05
CA THR A 26 -6.33 6.75 -0.73
C THR A 26 -6.99 6.58 0.62
N GLU A 27 -7.50 5.38 0.90
CA GLU A 27 -8.17 5.07 2.16
C GLU A 27 -7.17 5.03 3.32
N PHE A 28 -5.97 4.49 3.09
CA PHE A 28 -4.88 4.46 4.06
C PHE A 28 -4.51 5.87 4.51
N VAL A 29 -4.32 6.78 3.57
CA VAL A 29 -3.99 8.19 3.85
C VAL A 29 -5.09 8.88 4.66
N SER A 30 -6.36 8.53 4.43
CA SER A 30 -7.50 9.15 5.13
C SER A 30 -7.75 8.57 6.52
N ARG A 31 -7.48 7.28 6.74
CA ARG A 31 -7.82 6.57 7.99
C ARG A 31 -6.65 6.38 8.94
N VAL A 32 -5.41 6.39 8.45
CA VAL A 32 -4.26 6.11 9.29
C VAL A 32 -4.07 7.20 10.33
N SER A 33 -4.00 6.79 11.59
CA SER A 33 -3.69 7.67 12.70
C SER A 33 -2.19 7.95 12.78
N THR A 34 -1.82 9.12 13.31
CA THR A 34 -0.41 9.53 13.47
C THR A 34 0.41 8.50 14.26
N GLU A 35 -0.19 7.87 15.26
CA GLU A 35 0.43 6.83 16.06
C GLU A 35 0.76 5.58 15.23
N ILE A 36 -0.23 5.02 14.52
CA ILE A 36 -0.05 3.86 13.64
C ILE A 36 1.00 4.16 12.56
N LEU A 37 0.94 5.35 11.96
CA LEU A 37 1.92 5.78 10.96
C LEU A 37 3.34 5.83 11.52
N THR A 38 3.52 6.34 12.74
CA THR A 38 4.84 6.42 13.39
C THR A 38 5.39 5.02 13.67
N GLN A 39 4.56 4.13 14.23
CA GLN A 39 4.95 2.74 14.49
C GLN A 39 5.27 1.99 13.18
N LEU A 40 4.51 2.23 12.11
CA LEU A 40 4.75 1.64 10.80
C LEU A 40 6.08 2.13 10.22
N LEU A 41 6.37 3.43 10.30
CA LEU A 41 7.65 4.00 9.87
C LEU A 41 8.83 3.38 10.61
N GLU A 42 8.72 3.19 11.92
CA GLU A 42 9.75 2.51 12.71
C GLU A 42 9.94 1.06 12.28
N ALA A 43 8.87 0.30 12.12
CA ALA A 43 8.92 -1.07 11.65
C ALA A 43 9.58 -1.19 10.25
N LEU A 44 9.26 -0.27 9.34
CA LEU A 44 9.85 -0.23 8.01
C LEU A 44 11.34 0.13 8.03
N VAL A 45 11.78 0.96 8.97
CA VAL A 45 13.22 1.24 9.17
C VAL A 45 13.93 0.02 9.76
N THR A 46 13.35 -0.63 10.78
CA THR A 46 13.88 -1.87 11.36
C THR A 46 13.98 -3.00 10.33
N ALA A 47 13.02 -3.09 9.42
CA ALA A 47 13.02 -4.05 8.33
C ALA A 47 13.98 -3.67 7.17
N HIS A 48 14.78 -2.60 7.33
CA HIS A 48 15.64 -2.01 6.30
C HIS A 48 14.90 -1.66 4.99
N VAL A 49 13.58 -1.44 5.07
CA VAL A 49 12.80 -0.91 3.97
C VAL A 49 13.07 0.57 3.83
N PHE A 50 13.22 1.32 4.92
CA PHE A 50 13.68 2.72 4.88
C PHE A 50 15.05 2.89 5.51
N ASN A 51 15.83 3.81 4.96
CA ASN A 51 17.00 4.36 5.64
C ASN A 51 16.59 5.50 6.59
N ASP A 52 17.41 5.80 7.60
CA ASP A 52 17.17 6.90 8.54
C ASP A 52 16.96 8.25 7.86
N LEU A 53 17.61 8.46 6.71
CA LEU A 53 17.44 9.67 5.90
C LEU A 53 16.05 9.72 5.24
N GLU A 54 15.55 8.58 4.74
CA GLU A 54 14.20 8.50 4.15
C GLU A 54 13.14 8.74 5.23
N LYS A 55 13.30 8.12 6.41
CA LYS A 55 12.42 8.35 7.58
C LYS A 55 12.38 9.83 7.95
N ARG A 56 13.55 10.46 8.13
CA ARG A 56 13.63 11.89 8.48
C ARG A 56 12.99 12.78 7.42
N ARG A 57 13.24 12.52 6.13
CA ARG A 57 12.63 13.28 5.04
C ARG A 57 11.10 13.21 5.05
N ILE A 58 10.52 12.05 5.38
CA ILE A 58 9.06 11.90 5.50
C ILE A 58 8.54 12.70 6.70
N LEU A 59 9.20 12.59 7.87
CA LEU A 59 8.77 13.23 9.12
C LEU A 59 8.93 14.76 9.11
N GLU A 60 10.08 15.24 8.65
CA GLU A 60 10.44 16.67 8.62
C GLU A 60 9.81 17.38 7.40
N GLY A 61 9.66 16.68 6.28
CA GLY A 61 9.17 17.26 5.03
C GLY A 61 7.66 17.51 4.99
N ASN A 62 6.88 16.89 5.89
CA ASN A 62 5.42 16.96 5.87
C ASN A 62 4.88 17.24 7.28
N PRO A 63 4.21 18.38 7.53
CA PRO A 63 3.57 18.65 8.82
C PRO A 63 2.23 17.91 8.98
N VAL A 64 1.61 17.49 7.88
CA VAL A 64 0.30 16.83 7.86
C VAL A 64 0.46 15.30 7.85
N THR A 65 -0.26 14.61 8.73
CA THR A 65 -0.25 13.14 8.83
C THR A 65 -0.60 12.46 7.51
N ALA A 66 -1.58 12.99 6.77
CA ALA A 66 -1.99 12.46 5.47
C ALA A 66 -0.86 12.53 4.42
N ASP A 67 -0.11 13.63 4.36
CA ASP A 67 1.01 13.76 3.42
C ASP A 67 2.16 12.81 3.79
N ARG A 68 2.44 12.64 5.08
CA ARG A 68 3.40 11.63 5.58
C ARG A 68 2.98 10.22 5.17
N ALA A 69 1.71 9.88 5.35
CA ALA A 69 1.15 8.58 4.98
C ALA A 69 1.29 8.34 3.47
N ARG A 70 0.96 9.35 2.65
CA ARG A 70 1.08 9.30 1.19
C ARG A 70 2.53 9.08 0.76
N CYS A 71 3.47 9.85 1.30
CA CYS A 71 4.89 9.65 1.00
C CYS A 71 5.38 8.27 1.42
N THR A 72 4.96 7.79 2.59
CA THR A 72 5.36 6.46 3.11
C THR A 72 4.97 5.36 2.14
N ILE A 73 3.68 5.31 1.76
CA ILE A 73 3.16 4.27 0.88
C ILE A 73 3.71 4.38 -0.55
N ASP A 74 3.87 5.60 -1.08
CA ASP A 74 4.44 5.80 -2.42
C ASP A 74 5.91 5.32 -2.49
N ILE A 75 6.72 5.57 -1.45
CA ILE A 75 8.12 5.07 -1.41
C ILE A 75 8.15 3.55 -1.28
N VAL A 76 7.27 2.96 -0.46
CA VAL A 76 7.17 1.50 -0.31
C VAL A 76 6.80 0.82 -1.62
N ILE A 77 5.80 1.37 -2.34
CA ILE A 77 5.40 0.90 -3.67
C ILE A 77 6.58 1.00 -4.64
N ASN A 78 7.31 2.12 -4.64
CA ASN A 78 8.46 2.33 -5.52
C ASN A 78 9.65 1.40 -5.20
N LYS A 79 9.81 0.96 -3.94
CA LYS A 79 10.79 -0.08 -3.55
C LYS A 79 10.39 -1.48 -4.01
N GLY A 80 9.13 -1.67 -4.39
CA GLY A 80 8.61 -2.89 -4.98
C GLY A 80 8.02 -3.88 -3.99
N ASN A 81 7.58 -5.03 -4.53
CA ASN A 81 6.71 -5.98 -3.83
C ASN A 81 7.23 -6.48 -2.48
N LYS A 82 8.55 -6.64 -2.30
CA LYS A 82 9.11 -7.08 -1.02
C LYS A 82 8.82 -6.07 0.10
N ALA A 83 9.03 -4.79 -0.17
CA ALA A 83 8.74 -3.71 0.77
C ALA A 83 7.23 -3.61 1.03
N SER A 84 6.42 -3.72 -0.03
CA SER A 84 4.97 -3.70 0.06
C SER A 84 4.42 -4.81 0.95
N ARG A 85 4.90 -6.05 0.80
CA ARG A 85 4.50 -7.17 1.66
C ARG A 85 4.85 -6.95 3.13
N ILE A 86 6.02 -6.38 3.41
CA ILE A 86 6.43 -6.04 4.78
C ILE A 86 5.47 -5.00 5.38
N MET A 87 5.15 -3.95 4.63
CA MET A 87 4.19 -2.93 5.07
C MET A 87 2.82 -3.52 5.36
N ILE A 88 2.26 -4.32 4.45
CA ILE A 88 0.97 -4.99 4.65
C ILE A 88 1.02 -5.88 5.90
N SER A 89 2.07 -6.70 6.05
CA SER A 89 2.22 -7.57 7.22
C SER A 89 2.23 -6.80 8.53
N HIS A 90 2.96 -5.68 8.60
CA HIS A 90 2.97 -4.83 9.79
C HIS A 90 1.63 -4.17 10.03
N LEU A 91 0.95 -3.70 8.98
CA LEU A 91 -0.36 -3.08 9.09
C LEU A 91 -1.39 -4.08 9.62
N CYS A 92 -1.44 -5.31 9.08
CA CYS A 92 -2.30 -6.39 9.58
C CYS A 92 -1.99 -6.76 11.04
N THR A 93 -0.71 -6.72 11.43
CA THR A 93 -0.29 -7.09 12.80
C THR A 93 -0.62 -5.98 13.81
N LYS A 94 -0.48 -4.71 13.41
CA LYS A 94 -0.69 -3.55 14.26
C LYS A 94 -2.17 -3.19 14.37
N ASP A 95 -2.88 -3.22 13.25
CA ASP A 95 -4.28 -2.87 13.18
C ASP A 95 -5.00 -3.70 12.09
N PRO A 96 -5.42 -4.93 12.45
CA PRO A 96 -6.17 -5.79 11.52
C PRO A 96 -7.54 -5.22 11.16
N CYS A 97 -8.14 -4.40 12.04
CA CYS A 97 -9.41 -3.74 11.78
C CYS A 97 -9.24 -2.70 10.67
N LEU A 98 -8.22 -1.84 10.78
CA LEU A 98 -7.87 -0.88 9.76
C LEU A 98 -7.59 -1.57 8.42
N TRP A 99 -6.78 -2.64 8.40
CA TRP A 99 -6.53 -3.36 7.15
C TRP A 99 -7.80 -3.93 6.51
N SER A 100 -8.71 -4.47 7.32
CA SER A 100 -9.99 -5.00 6.84
C SER A 100 -10.87 -3.91 6.22
N GLU A 101 -10.91 -2.73 6.85
CA GLU A 101 -11.62 -1.55 6.31
C GLU A 101 -10.99 -1.07 4.99
N LEU A 102 -9.66 -1.04 4.91
CA LEU A 102 -8.93 -0.67 3.70
C LEU A 102 -9.22 -1.62 2.55
N CYS A 103 -9.21 -2.93 2.81
CA CYS A 103 -9.51 -3.96 1.81
C CYS A 103 -10.97 -3.86 1.33
N SER A 104 -11.91 -3.68 2.26
CA SER A 104 -13.34 -3.51 1.94
C SER A 104 -13.60 -2.28 1.06
N SER A 105 -12.83 -1.20 1.24
CA SER A 105 -12.90 -0.01 0.37
C SER A 105 -12.31 -0.28 -1.03
N SER A 106 -11.25 -1.09 -1.13
CA SER A 106 -10.66 -1.49 -2.42
C SER A 106 -11.63 -2.31 -3.27
N ASP A 107 -12.42 -3.20 -2.67
CA ASP A 107 -13.45 -3.96 -3.38
C ASP A 107 -14.52 -3.05 -4.00
N GLN A 108 -14.87 -1.96 -3.30
CA GLN A 108 -15.85 -0.98 -3.80
C GLN A 108 -15.31 -0.15 -4.98
N GLN A 109 -14.02 0.16 -5.01
CA GLN A 109 -13.39 0.84 -6.15
C GLN A 109 -13.23 -0.06 -7.39
N ARG A 110 -13.19 -1.38 -7.22
CA ARG A 110 -13.14 -2.35 -8.32
C ARG A 110 -14.49 -2.51 -9.02
N LEU A 111 -15.59 -2.38 -8.27
CA LEU A 111 -16.96 -2.46 -8.77
C LEU A 111 -17.45 -1.21 -9.50
N LEU A 112 -16.84 -0.05 -9.27
CA LEU A 112 -17.16 1.21 -9.97
C LEU A 112 -16.45 1.39 -11.32
N LYS A 113 -15.66 0.40 -11.75
CA LYS A 113 -14.95 0.40 -13.05
C LYS A 113 -15.68 -0.37 -14.15
N TYR A 114 -16.93 -0.78 -13.92
CA TYR A 114 -17.80 -1.45 -14.89
C TYR A 114 -19.12 -0.71 -15.04
#